data_AF-A0A2A3K0W3-F1
#
_entry.id   AF-A0A2A3K0W3-F1
#
_cell.length_a   1.000
_cell.length_b   1.000
_cell.length_c   1.000
_cell.angle_alpha   90.00
_cell.angle_beta   90.00
_cell.angle_gamma   90.00
#
_symmetry.space_group_name_H-M   'P 1'
#
loop_
_entity.id
_entity.type
_entity.pdbx_description
1 polymer ?
#
loop_
_entity_poly.entity_id
_entity_poly.type
_entity_poly.pdbx_seq_one_letter_code
_entity_poly.pdbx_strand_id
1 'polypeptide(L)'
;MTWREDAAEIIADPTRDLPKDMPLAERTKIVDAARPFWVGCSWPRKAWQAARRDYLVNFGYRPRTKAQVEREAAALPLFDGEL
;
A
#
# COMPACT_ATOMS: atom_id res chain seq x y z
N MET A 1 -10.26 17.68 9.93
CA MET A 1 -9.20 16.68 9.74
C MET A 1 -9.81 15.29 9.78
N THR A 2 -9.69 14.53 8.69
CA THR A 2 -10.18 13.16 8.53
C THR A 2 -9.05 12.16 8.74
N TRP A 3 -9.37 10.91 9.04
CA TRP A 3 -8.38 9.82 9.13
C TRP A 3 -7.51 9.66 7.86
N ARG A 4 -8.04 10.03 6.69
CA ARG A 4 -7.30 9.94 5.42
C ARG A 4 -6.32 11.11 5.26
N GLU A 5 -6.70 12.30 5.72
CA GLU A 5 -5.80 13.46 5.76
C GLU A 5 -4.65 13.21 6.73
N ASP A 6 -4.93 12.73 7.94
CA ASP A 6 -3.92 12.33 8.93
C ASP A 6 -2.95 11.27 8.37
N ALA A 7 -3.49 10.21 7.74
CA ALA A 7 -2.68 9.22 7.07
C ALA A 7 -1.83 9.79 5.91
N ALA A 8 -2.34 10.78 5.18
CA ALA A 8 -1.60 11.42 4.10
C ALA A 8 -0.44 12.26 4.64
N GLU A 9 -0.62 12.95 5.76
CA GLU A 9 0.46 13.70 6.43
C GLU A 9 1.59 12.78 6.90
N ILE A 10 1.24 11.64 7.51
CA ILE A 10 2.23 10.64 7.93
C ILE A 10 3.04 10.09 6.73
N ILE A 11 2.43 10.01 5.54
CA ILE A 11 3.15 9.62 4.31
C ILE A 11 3.98 10.77 3.76
N ALA A 12 3.48 12.01 3.82
CA ALA A 12 4.11 13.18 3.23
C ALA A 12 5.49 13.47 3.86
N ASP A 13 5.61 13.37 5.18
CA ASP A 13 6.85 13.68 5.89
C ASP A 13 8.06 12.83 5.43
N PRO A 14 8.03 11.47 5.49
CA PRO A 14 9.14 10.62 5.05
C PRO A 14 9.34 10.61 3.53
N THR A 15 8.38 11.14 2.76
CA THR A 15 8.44 11.12 1.29
C THR A 15 8.80 12.46 0.65
N ARG A 16 8.82 13.55 1.44
CA ARG A 16 8.98 14.93 0.96
C ARG A 16 10.20 15.12 0.06
N ASP A 17 11.32 14.51 0.45
CA ASP A 17 12.62 14.75 -0.15
C ASP A 17 13.06 13.59 -1.08
N LEU A 18 12.15 12.68 -1.43
CA LEU A 18 12.49 11.53 -2.30
C LEU A 18 12.62 11.95 -3.78
N PRO A 19 13.67 11.47 -4.49
CA PRO A 19 13.81 11.67 -5.93
C PRO A 19 12.57 11.18 -6.69
N LYS A 20 12.14 11.88 -7.74
CA LYS A 20 10.92 11.50 -8.51
C LYS A 20 11.06 10.14 -9.20
N ASP A 21 12.26 9.81 -9.64
CA ASP A 21 12.65 8.61 -10.38
C ASP A 21 13.05 7.42 -9.49
N MET A 22 12.97 7.57 -8.16
CA MET A 22 13.23 6.47 -7.22
C MET A 22 12.40 5.22 -7.58
N PRO A 23 13.00 4.02 -7.60
CA PRO A 23 12.30 2.78 -7.89
C PRO A 23 11.06 2.62 -7.00
N LEU A 24 9.94 2.21 -7.61
CA LEU A 24 8.67 2.04 -6.91
C LEU A 24 8.80 1.12 -5.68
N ALA A 25 9.62 0.07 -5.78
CA ALA A 25 9.85 -0.87 -4.68
C ALA A 25 10.49 -0.17 -3.46
N GLU A 26 11.47 0.70 -3.66
CA GLU A 26 12.12 1.43 -2.57
C GLU A 26 11.20 2.49 -1.97
N ARG A 27 10.52 3.27 -2.83
CA ARG A 27 9.51 4.22 -2.38
C ARG A 27 8.42 3.54 -1.55
N THR A 28 7.98 2.35 -1.99
CA THR A 28 6.98 1.57 -1.27
C THR A 28 7.47 1.13 0.10
N LYS A 29 8.73 0.69 0.23
CA LYS A 29 9.34 0.35 1.52
C LYS A 29 9.36 1.53 2.48
N ILE A 30 9.71 2.72 1.99
CA ILE A 30 9.74 3.95 2.81
C ILE A 30 8.34 4.29 3.32
N VAL A 31 7.34 4.26 2.43
CA VAL A 31 5.95 4.48 2.83
C VAL A 31 5.51 3.44 3.86
N ASP A 32 5.77 2.15 3.62
CA ASP A 32 5.36 1.08 4.54
C ASP A 32 6.06 1.15 5.91
N ALA A 33 7.31 1.62 5.95
CA ALA A 33 8.06 1.84 7.19
C ALA A 33 7.47 2.97 8.05
N ALA A 34 6.82 3.95 7.43
CA ALA A 34 6.16 5.05 8.13
C ALA A 34 4.82 4.67 8.77
N ARG A 35 4.31 3.45 8.50
CA ARG A 35 2.99 3.02 8.97
C ARG A 35 2.93 2.96 10.51
N PRO A 36 2.05 3.73 11.16
CA PRO A 36 1.84 3.64 12.60
C PRO A 36 1.31 2.27 13.04
N PHE A 37 1.55 1.95 14.31
CA PHE A 37 0.95 0.80 14.96
C PHE A 37 -0.40 1.17 15.57
N TRP A 38 -1.49 0.71 14.95
CA TRP A 38 -2.85 0.87 15.50
C TRP A 38 -3.29 -0.43 16.18
N VAL A 39 -3.44 -0.38 17.51
CA VAL A 39 -3.96 -1.50 18.30
C VAL A 39 -5.47 -1.64 18.04
N GLY A 40 -5.89 -2.77 17.45
CA GLY A 40 -7.30 -3.16 17.35
C GLY A 40 -8.22 -2.29 16.49
N CYS A 41 -7.78 -1.11 16.04
CA CYS A 41 -8.63 -0.17 15.32
C CYS A 41 -8.51 -0.36 13.80
N SER A 42 -9.60 -0.78 13.16
CA SER A 42 -9.63 -1.07 11.72
C SER A 42 -9.74 0.19 10.85
N TRP A 43 -10.27 1.30 11.38
CA TRP A 43 -10.51 2.54 10.63
C TRP A 43 -9.23 3.28 10.22
N PRO A 44 -8.27 3.55 11.12
CA PRO A 44 -7.00 4.18 10.74
C PRO A 44 -6.22 3.33 9.75
N ARG A 45 -6.25 1.99 9.93
CA ARG A 45 -5.63 1.05 8.99
C ARG A 45 -6.22 1.14 7.58
N LYS A 46 -7.55 1.26 7.46
CA LYS A 46 -8.22 1.44 6.17
C LYS A 46 -7.88 2.79 5.54
N ALA A 47 -7.88 3.86 6.34
CA ALA A 47 -7.52 5.20 5.88
C ALA A 47 -6.07 5.26 5.37
N TRP A 48 -5.14 4.62 6.08
CA TRP A 48 -3.76 4.46 5.65
C TRP A 48 -3.61 3.73 4.32
N GLN A 49 -4.29 2.61 4.14
CA GLN A 49 -4.25 1.86 2.88
C GLN A 49 -4.77 2.69 1.70
N ALA A 50 -5.81 3.52 1.94
CA ALA A 50 -6.31 4.45 0.93
C ALA A 50 -5.26 5.53 0.58
N ALA A 51 -4.71 6.23 1.58
CA ALA A 51 -3.70 7.27 1.36
C ALA A 51 -2.43 6.73 0.69
N ARG A 52 -1.95 5.57 1.14
CA ARG A 52 -0.83 4.83 0.55
C ARG A 52 -1.05 4.56 -0.94
N ARG A 53 -2.24 4.07 -1.30
CA ARG A 53 -2.59 3.80 -2.70
C ARG A 53 -2.58 5.10 -3.51
N ASP A 54 -3.25 6.14 -3.02
CA ASP A 54 -3.35 7.41 -3.74
C ASP A 54 -1.97 8.01 -4.01
N TYR A 55 -1.08 7.96 -3.02
CA TYR A 55 0.30 8.41 -3.17
C TYR A 55 1.08 7.57 -4.19
N LEU A 56 1.10 6.24 -4.02
CA LEU A 56 1.94 5.36 -4.84
C LEU A 56 1.48 5.24 -6.31
N VAL A 57 0.20 5.48 -6.61
CA VAL A 57 -0.32 5.48 -8.00
C VAL A 57 0.43 6.50 -8.86
N ASN A 58 0.83 7.64 -8.29
CA ASN A 58 1.60 8.66 -8.99
C ASN A 58 3.02 8.19 -9.39
N PHE A 59 3.48 7.09 -8.81
CA PHE A 59 4.81 6.51 -9.05
C PHE A 59 4.72 5.13 -9.72
N GLY A 60 3.59 4.81 -10.35
CA GLY A 60 3.42 3.59 -11.14
C GLY A 60 2.83 2.40 -10.39
N TYR A 61 2.38 2.57 -9.14
CA TYR A 61 1.62 1.52 -8.46
C TYR A 61 0.29 1.27 -9.14
N ARG A 62 -0.02 0.00 -9.40
CA ARG A 62 -1.29 -0.43 -9.97
C ARG A 62 -2.11 -1.14 -8.89
N PRO A 63 -3.24 -0.56 -8.44
CA PRO A 63 -4.13 -1.22 -7.50
C PRO A 63 -4.65 -2.53 -8.10
N ARG A 64 -4.71 -3.56 -7.27
CA ARG A 64 -5.28 -4.85 -7.70
C ARG A 64 -6.77 -4.68 -7.94
N THR A 65 -7.27 -5.23 -9.05
CA THR A 65 -8.71 -5.30 -9.30
C THR A 65 -9.33 -6.41 -8.44
N LYS A 66 -10.63 -6.28 -8.12
CA LYS A 66 -11.39 -7.33 -7.43
C LYS A 66 -11.26 -8.68 -8.15
N ALA A 67 -11.37 -8.67 -9.48
CA ALA A 67 -11.20 -9.85 -10.32
C ALA A 67 -9.80 -10.48 -10.21
N GLN A 68 -8.74 -9.67 -10.09
CA GLN A 68 -7.39 -10.20 -9.87
C GLN A 68 -7.25 -10.86 -8.49
N VAL A 69 -7.84 -10.25 -7.45
CA VAL A 69 -7.85 -10.80 -6.09
C VAL A 69 -8.62 -12.12 -6.05
N GLU A 70 -9.79 -12.17 -6.70
CA GLU A 70 -10.62 -13.38 -6.77
C GLU A 70 -9.94 -14.50 -7.55
N ARG A 71 -9.28 -14.18 -8.68
CA ARG A 71 -8.53 -15.16 -9.47
C ARG A 71 -7.38 -15.78 -8.68
N GLU A 72 -6.64 -14.97 -7.92
CA GLU A 72 -5.56 -15.48 -7.07
C GLU A 72 -6.08 -16.24 -5.84
N ALA A 73 -7.18 -15.80 -5.25
CA ALA A 73 -7.83 -16.52 -4.15
C ALA A 73 -8.42 -17.86 -4.61
N ALA A 74 -8.86 -17.95 -5.87
CA ALA A 74 -9.26 -19.20 -6.51
C ALA A 74 -8.06 -20.06 -6.94
N ALA A 75 -6.89 -19.44 -7.14
CA ALA A 75 -5.66 -20.12 -7.53
C ALA A 75 -4.93 -20.67 -6.31
N LEU A 76 -5.54 -21.56 -5.54
CA LEU A 76 -4.84 -22.53 -4.68
C LEU A 76 -5.73 -23.75 -4.38
N PRO A 77 -5.49 -24.86 -5.10
CA PRO A 77 -5.36 -26.16 -4.41
C PRO A 77 -4.14 -26.97 -4.87
N LEU A 78 -3.08 -26.34 -5.38
CA LEU A 78 -1.86 -26.97 -5.89
C LEU A 78 -0.79 -25.83 -5.86
N PHE A 79 0.45 -25.92 -5.39
CA PHE A 79 1.27 -27.11 -5.12
C PHE A 79 1.04 -28.18 -6.18
N ASP A 80 0.99 -27.73 -7.44
CA ASP A 80 1.11 -28.49 -8.68
C ASP A 80 2.37 -29.33 -8.59
N GLY A 81 2.25 -30.51 -7.99
CA GLY A 81 3.24 -31.56 -8.12
C GLY A 81 3.19 -32.06 -9.56
N GLU A 82 4.09 -31.55 -10.40
CA GLU A 82 5.12 -32.33 -11.07
C GLU A 82 6.32 -31.42 -11.35
N LEU A 83 7.51 -32.01 -11.20
CA LEU A 83 8.85 -31.42 -11.32
C LEU A 83 9.12 -30.71 -12.66
#